data_AF-A0A6A0QW40-F1
#
_entry.id   AF-A0A6A0QW40-F1
#
_cell.length_a   1.000
_cell.length_b   1.000
_cell.length_c   1.000
_cell.angle_alpha   90.00
_cell.angle_beta   90.00
_cell.angle_gamma   90.00
#
_symmetry.space_group_name_H-M   'P 1'
#
loop_
_entity.id
_entity.type
_entity.pdbx_description
1 polymer ?
#
loop_
_entity_poly.entity_id
_entity_poly.type
_entity_poly.pdbx_seq_one_letter_code
_entity_poly.pdbx_strand_id
1 'polypeptide(L)'
;MGDTTQSLARSVLRRVFGRTTIGTLSIRWSDSTTDTIVGSKSGPQASISVADEKGMLRSLVKKGSVGLAESYFDGFWTTDDLATLLEVGAVNLDARSDALLSRTWVHRVRGIWDKRPKQLRSDAIHEMADHYNLGNEFYAMWLDPSMTYSSALYESPDEPLGTAQERKYDRLCQLLDLTEGDRVLEIGCGWGGFAEHAASRYGVHVTGLTLSTEHAKYARQRLAGAGLADRTEIKLQDFRDEKAMYDKVVSIEMIESVDETNWPPLFNAISRALPPGG
;
A
#
# COMPACT_ATOMS: atom_id res chain seq x y z
N MET A 1 -34.72 25.89 -13.89
CA MET A 1 -33.41 26.16 -13.26
C MET A 1 -32.53 24.92 -13.08
N GLY A 2 -33.05 23.68 -13.10
CA GLY A 2 -32.24 22.46 -12.93
C GLY A 2 -31.29 22.14 -14.10
N ASP A 3 -31.69 22.46 -15.33
CA ASP A 3 -31.04 22.04 -16.58
C ASP A 3 -29.73 22.79 -16.89
N THR A 4 -29.71 24.12 -16.73
CA THR A 4 -28.52 24.96 -16.98
C THR A 4 -27.34 24.62 -16.06
N THR A 5 -27.60 24.32 -14.79
CA THR A 5 -26.54 23.97 -13.83
C THR A 5 -25.99 22.56 -14.08
N GLN A 6 -26.80 21.64 -14.61
CA GLN A 6 -26.35 20.29 -14.96
C GLN A 6 -25.46 20.33 -16.20
N SER A 7 -25.85 21.13 -17.20
CA SER A 7 -25.05 21.42 -18.39
C SER A 7 -23.68 22.03 -18.03
N LEU A 8 -23.63 22.96 -17.07
CA LEU A 8 -22.36 23.53 -16.59
C LEU A 8 -21.47 22.49 -15.90
N ALA A 9 -22.04 21.65 -15.02
CA ALA A 9 -21.28 20.63 -14.30
C ALA A 9 -20.66 19.62 -15.28
N ARG A 10 -21.45 19.15 -16.26
CA ARG A 10 -20.98 18.29 -17.34
C ARG A 10 -19.86 18.93 -18.15
N SER A 11 -19.99 20.20 -18.53
CA SER A 11 -18.95 20.92 -19.28
C SER A 11 -17.62 20.97 -18.53
N VAL A 12 -17.65 21.18 -17.21
CA VAL A 12 -16.44 21.16 -16.37
C VAL A 12 -15.86 19.75 -16.28
N LEU A 13 -16.68 18.74 -16.01
CA LEU A 13 -16.23 17.34 -15.94
C LEU A 13 -15.63 16.86 -17.28
N ARG A 14 -16.24 17.23 -18.41
CA ARG A 14 -15.67 16.99 -19.76
C ARG A 14 -14.27 17.57 -19.91
N ARG A 15 -14.00 18.76 -19.37
CA ARG A 15 -12.64 19.35 -19.39
C ARG A 15 -11.68 18.64 -18.45
N VAL A 16 -12.17 18.10 -17.32
CA VAL A 16 -11.35 17.31 -16.40
C VAL A 16 -10.94 16.00 -17.07
N PHE A 17 -11.90 15.24 -17.60
CA PHE A 17 -11.64 13.97 -18.27
C PHE A 17 -10.93 14.14 -19.62
N GLY A 18 -11.24 15.19 -20.37
CA GLY A 18 -10.64 15.51 -21.68
C GLY A 18 -9.14 15.79 -21.63
N ARG A 19 -8.54 15.72 -20.45
CA ARG A 19 -7.10 15.75 -20.22
C ARG A 19 -6.42 14.38 -20.35
N THR A 20 -7.17 13.33 -20.66
CA THR A 20 -6.66 11.98 -20.95
C THR A 20 -5.87 12.02 -22.26
N THR A 21 -4.56 11.76 -22.17
CA THR A 21 -3.62 11.70 -23.28
C THR A 21 -3.11 10.28 -23.55
N ILE A 22 -3.19 9.38 -22.56
CA ILE A 22 -2.82 7.97 -22.67
C ILE A 22 -4.05 7.09 -22.44
N GLY A 23 -4.34 6.16 -23.35
CA GLY A 23 -5.47 5.25 -23.23
C GLY A 23 -6.80 5.84 -23.71
N THR A 24 -7.90 5.17 -23.36
CA THR A 24 -9.26 5.59 -23.75
C THR A 24 -10.18 5.64 -22.53
N LEU A 25 -10.97 6.72 -22.43
CA LEU A 25 -11.98 6.88 -21.39
C LEU A 25 -13.35 7.10 -22.03
N SER A 26 -14.27 6.16 -21.80
CA SER A 26 -15.69 6.29 -22.19
C SER A 26 -16.50 6.80 -21.00
N ILE A 27 -17.24 7.89 -21.18
CA ILE A 27 -18.04 8.53 -20.15
C ILE A 27 -19.50 8.42 -20.53
N ARG A 28 -20.27 7.66 -19.76
CA ARG A 28 -21.73 7.61 -19.86
C ARG A 28 -22.32 8.63 -18.89
N TRP A 29 -23.09 9.59 -19.39
CA TRP A 29 -23.71 10.63 -18.58
C TRP A 29 -25.09 10.22 -18.05
N SER A 30 -25.67 11.03 -17.16
CA SER A 30 -26.96 10.75 -16.51
C SER A 30 -28.14 10.67 -17.49
N ASP A 31 -28.05 11.33 -18.64
CA ASP A 31 -29.03 11.27 -19.74
C ASP A 31 -28.76 10.13 -20.73
N SER A 32 -27.89 9.19 -20.37
CA SER A 32 -27.42 8.08 -21.21
C SER A 32 -26.64 8.47 -22.47
N THR A 33 -26.31 9.75 -22.66
CA THR A 33 -25.36 10.12 -23.71
C THR A 33 -23.96 9.64 -23.36
N THR A 34 -23.12 9.41 -24.37
CA THR A 34 -21.75 8.92 -24.18
C THR A 34 -20.76 9.83 -24.90
N ASP A 35 -19.69 10.20 -24.20
CA ASP A 35 -18.48 10.73 -24.83
C ASP A 35 -17.37 9.69 -24.74
N THR A 36 -16.54 9.61 -25.76
CA THR A 36 -15.31 8.82 -25.72
C THR A 36 -14.12 9.74 -25.95
N ILE A 37 -13.18 9.70 -25.02
CA ILE A 37 -11.91 10.43 -25.11
C ILE A 37 -10.84 9.42 -25.46
N VAL A 38 -10.27 9.56 -26.66
CA VAL A 38 -9.15 8.76 -27.13
C VAL A 38 -7.87 9.58 -26.98
N GLY A 39 -6.96 9.12 -26.12
CA GLY A 39 -5.66 9.73 -25.93
C GLY A 39 -4.79 9.67 -27.18
N SER A 40 -3.78 10.53 -27.26
CA SER A 40 -2.80 10.52 -28.36
C SER A 40 -1.81 9.37 -28.29
N LYS A 41 -1.72 8.67 -27.15
CA LYS A 41 -0.92 7.46 -26.95
C LYS A 41 -1.80 6.27 -26.58
N SER A 42 -1.45 5.09 -27.08
CA SER A 42 -2.08 3.83 -26.69
C SER A 42 -1.94 3.59 -25.18
N GLY A 43 -2.92 2.93 -24.56
CA GLY A 43 -2.96 2.65 -23.13
C GLY A 43 -4.24 1.93 -22.71
N PRO A 44 -4.50 1.82 -21.40
CA PRO A 44 -5.69 1.14 -20.86
C PRO A 44 -6.99 1.80 -21.32
N GLN A 45 -8.06 1.02 -21.33
CA GLN A 45 -9.39 1.46 -21.77
C GLN A 45 -10.39 1.25 -20.66
N ALA A 46 -11.01 2.34 -20.18
CA ALA A 46 -11.93 2.29 -19.07
C ALA A 46 -13.26 3.00 -19.38
N SER A 47 -14.30 2.62 -18.65
CA SER A 47 -15.61 3.28 -18.64
C SER A 47 -15.84 3.98 -17.30
N ILE A 48 -16.57 5.09 -17.34
CA ILE A 48 -17.14 5.74 -16.15
C ILE A 48 -18.59 6.13 -16.45
N SER A 49 -19.50 5.74 -15.58
CA SER A 49 -20.93 6.11 -15.65
C SER A 49 -21.22 7.15 -14.58
N VAL A 50 -21.55 8.38 -14.99
CA VAL A 50 -21.84 9.50 -14.08
C VAL A 50 -23.35 9.64 -13.93
N ALA A 51 -23.88 9.25 -12.77
CA ALA A 51 -25.30 9.34 -12.43
C ALA A 51 -25.71 10.73 -11.92
N ASP A 52 -24.81 11.44 -11.22
CA ASP A 52 -25.02 12.82 -10.75
C ASP A 52 -23.79 13.71 -11.04
N GLU A 53 -23.83 14.47 -12.14
CA GLU A 53 -22.74 15.37 -12.52
C GLU A 53 -22.50 16.48 -11.49
N LYS A 54 -23.56 16.95 -10.81
CA LYS A 54 -23.45 18.03 -9.82
C LYS A 54 -22.86 17.53 -8.53
N GLY A 55 -23.32 16.37 -8.05
CA GLY A 55 -22.79 15.68 -6.88
C GLY A 55 -21.30 15.42 -7.06
N MET A 56 -20.93 14.77 -8.16
CA MET A 56 -19.54 14.47 -8.49
C MET A 56 -18.66 15.73 -8.54
N LEU A 57 -19.09 16.77 -9.27
CA LEU A 57 -18.30 18.00 -9.40
C LEU A 57 -18.16 18.72 -8.04
N ARG A 58 -19.22 18.77 -7.23
CA ARG A 58 -19.18 19.38 -5.89
C ARG A 58 -18.19 18.65 -4.99
N SER A 59 -18.18 17.31 -4.99
CA SER A 59 -17.24 16.52 -4.19
C SER A 59 -15.80 16.76 -4.65
N LEU A 60 -15.56 16.76 -5.97
CA LEU A 60 -14.25 17.05 -6.54
C LEU A 60 -13.73 18.45 -6.19
N VAL A 61 -14.57 19.49 -6.28
CA VAL A 61 -14.18 20.88 -5.95
C VAL A 61 -13.90 21.05 -4.45
N LYS A 62 -14.68 20.38 -3.58
CA LYS A 62 -14.53 20.53 -2.12
C LYS A 62 -13.35 19.73 -1.56
N LYS A 63 -13.11 18.52 -2.07
CA LYS A 63 -12.22 17.52 -1.44
C LYS A 63 -11.17 16.92 -2.39
N GLY A 64 -11.10 17.37 -3.65
CA GLY A 64 -10.13 16.86 -4.62
C GLY A 64 -10.29 15.36 -4.87
N SER A 65 -9.18 14.61 -4.86
CA SER A 65 -9.17 13.16 -5.08
C SER A 65 -9.97 12.38 -4.04
N VAL A 66 -9.98 12.83 -2.77
CA VAL A 66 -10.82 12.23 -1.72
C VAL A 66 -12.29 12.39 -2.06
N GLY A 67 -12.69 13.55 -2.58
CA GLY A 67 -14.05 13.78 -3.03
C GLY A 67 -14.45 12.91 -4.23
N LEU A 68 -13.52 12.58 -5.11
CA LEU A 68 -13.77 11.63 -6.20
C LEU A 68 -14.09 10.24 -5.65
N ALA A 69 -13.29 9.74 -4.69
CA ALA A 69 -13.52 8.44 -4.05
C ALA A 69 -14.82 8.41 -3.23
N GLU A 70 -15.10 9.43 -2.41
CA GLU A 70 -16.36 9.51 -1.67
C GLU A 70 -17.57 9.52 -2.62
N SER A 71 -17.49 10.25 -3.73
CA SER A 71 -18.58 10.30 -4.72
C SER A 71 -18.86 8.97 -5.44
N TYR A 72 -17.89 8.04 -5.45
CA TYR A 72 -18.12 6.66 -5.88
C TYR A 72 -19.00 5.90 -4.89
N PHE A 73 -18.69 6.02 -3.59
CA PHE A 73 -19.49 5.42 -2.52
C PHE A 73 -20.90 6.06 -2.40
N ASP A 74 -21.01 7.35 -2.67
CA ASP A 74 -22.30 8.06 -2.73
C ASP A 74 -23.12 7.71 -3.99
N GLY A 75 -22.57 6.92 -4.92
CA GLY A 75 -23.25 6.50 -6.15
C GLY A 75 -23.38 7.59 -7.22
N PHE A 76 -22.63 8.70 -7.11
CA PHE A 76 -22.64 9.76 -8.13
C PHE A 76 -21.97 9.32 -9.43
N TRP A 77 -21.05 8.36 -9.35
CA TRP A 77 -20.50 7.67 -10.51
C TRP A 77 -20.14 6.23 -10.19
N THR A 78 -20.12 5.39 -11.21
CA THR A 78 -19.75 3.97 -11.15
C THR A 78 -18.88 3.60 -12.34
N THR A 79 -18.32 2.39 -12.33
CA THR A 79 -17.54 1.82 -13.42
C THR A 79 -17.66 0.31 -13.41
N ASP A 80 -17.48 -0.32 -14.56
CA ASP A 80 -17.48 -1.78 -14.69
C ASP A 80 -16.14 -2.37 -14.22
N ASP A 81 -15.07 -1.58 -14.27
CA ASP A 81 -13.72 -1.98 -13.88
C ASP A 81 -12.99 -0.80 -13.23
N LEU A 82 -13.03 -0.78 -11.90
CA LEU A 82 -12.39 0.25 -11.10
C LEU A 82 -10.86 0.20 -11.21
N ALA A 83 -10.27 -0.99 -11.36
CA ALA A 83 -8.83 -1.13 -11.47
C ALA A 83 -8.32 -0.49 -12.78
N THR A 84 -8.93 -0.83 -13.91
CA THR A 84 -8.56 -0.25 -15.20
C THR A 84 -8.86 1.26 -15.25
N LEU A 85 -9.94 1.74 -14.61
CA LEU A 85 -10.21 3.18 -14.52
C LEU A 85 -9.14 3.93 -13.71
N LEU A 86 -8.71 3.37 -12.59
CA LEU A 86 -7.62 3.93 -11.78
C LEU A 86 -6.28 3.87 -12.53
N GLU A 87 -6.04 2.83 -13.32
CA GLU A 87 -4.86 2.72 -14.19
C GLU A 87 -4.84 3.84 -15.24
N VAL A 88 -5.95 4.09 -15.94
CA VAL A 88 -6.09 5.25 -16.85
C VAL A 88 -5.78 6.54 -16.10
N GLY A 89 -6.27 6.71 -14.88
CA GLY A 89 -5.95 7.85 -14.02
C GLY A 89 -4.44 7.98 -13.75
N ALA A 90 -3.80 6.90 -13.33
CA ALA A 90 -2.39 6.86 -12.96
C ALA A 90 -1.45 7.18 -14.13
N VAL A 91 -1.61 6.51 -15.28
CA VAL A 91 -0.74 6.76 -16.46
C VAL A 91 -0.87 8.19 -16.98
N ASN A 92 -2.03 8.82 -16.79
CA ASN A 92 -2.24 10.22 -17.15
C ASN A 92 -1.76 11.21 -16.09
N LEU A 93 -1.69 10.84 -14.80
CA LEU A 93 -1.04 11.66 -13.78
C LEU A 93 0.48 11.74 -14.03
N ASP A 94 1.11 10.60 -14.30
CA ASP A 94 2.55 10.51 -14.54
C ASP A 94 2.98 11.28 -15.80
N ALA A 95 2.26 11.09 -16.91
CA ALA A 95 2.50 11.82 -18.15
C ALA A 95 2.37 13.34 -18.02
N ARG A 96 1.59 13.81 -17.03
CA ARG A 96 1.42 15.23 -16.73
C ARG A 96 2.48 15.74 -15.76
N SER A 97 3.04 14.87 -14.92
CA SER A 97 4.09 15.20 -13.95
C SER A 97 5.41 15.53 -14.65
N ASP A 98 5.75 14.82 -15.73
CA ASP A 98 6.91 15.10 -16.59
C ASP A 98 6.85 16.45 -17.31
N ALA A 99 5.65 17.01 -17.50
CA ALA A 99 5.48 18.21 -18.32
C ALA A 99 5.56 19.53 -17.55
N LEU A 100 5.50 19.59 -16.21
CA LEU A 100 5.58 20.88 -15.48
C LEU A 100 5.84 20.79 -13.96
N LEU A 101 5.98 19.58 -13.37
CA LEU A 101 5.21 19.41 -12.14
C LEU A 101 5.53 18.14 -11.28
N SER A 102 6.46 17.27 -11.65
CA SER A 102 6.83 16.05 -10.88
C SER A 102 7.31 16.29 -9.45
N ARG A 103 7.63 17.53 -9.07
CA ARG A 103 7.92 17.90 -7.67
C ARG A 103 6.68 18.31 -6.87
N THR A 104 5.67 18.96 -7.41
CA THR A 104 4.74 19.73 -6.53
C THR A 104 3.47 19.01 -6.07
N TRP A 105 3.09 17.86 -6.64
CA TRP A 105 1.79 17.21 -6.34
C TRP A 105 1.97 15.95 -5.51
N VAL A 106 3.06 15.21 -5.73
CA VAL A 106 3.56 14.26 -4.72
C VAL A 106 3.82 15.00 -3.39
N HIS A 107 4.34 16.24 -3.46
CA HIS A 107 4.46 17.11 -2.28
C HIS A 107 3.16 17.82 -1.81
N ARG A 108 2.11 17.96 -2.64
CA ARG A 108 0.81 18.55 -2.20
C ARG A 108 -0.18 17.51 -1.69
N VAL A 109 -0.08 16.27 -2.12
CA VAL A 109 -0.73 15.14 -1.45
C VAL A 109 -0.07 14.96 -0.06
N ARG A 110 1.25 15.15 0.06
CA ARG A 110 1.93 15.37 1.36
C ARG A 110 1.40 16.58 2.13
N GLY A 111 1.17 17.73 1.49
CA GLY A 111 0.67 18.94 2.17
C GLY A 111 -0.76 18.86 2.77
N ILE A 112 -1.56 17.86 2.38
CA ILE A 112 -2.86 17.56 3.04
C ILE A 112 -2.64 16.56 4.19
N TRP A 113 -1.57 15.77 4.16
CA TRP A 113 -1.14 14.86 5.22
C TRP A 113 -0.30 15.57 6.30
N ASP A 114 0.39 16.67 5.96
CA ASP A 114 1.26 17.51 6.82
C ASP A 114 0.50 18.32 7.88
N LYS A 115 -0.81 18.08 8.06
CA LYS A 115 -1.58 18.59 9.19
C LYS A 115 -1.89 17.54 10.25
N ARG A 116 -1.26 16.36 10.18
CA ARG A 116 -1.20 15.52 11.38
C ARG A 116 -0.26 16.20 12.39
N PRO A 117 -0.68 16.39 13.65
CA PRO A 117 0.25 16.85 14.68
C PRO A 117 1.44 15.88 14.70
N LYS A 118 2.65 16.41 14.92
CA LYS A 118 3.86 15.60 15.13
C LYS A 118 3.49 14.45 16.09
N GLN A 119 3.44 13.22 15.58
CA GLN A 119 3.03 12.08 16.38
C GLN A 119 3.98 11.97 17.57
N LEU A 120 3.45 12.13 18.78
CA LEU A 120 4.17 11.75 19.98
C LEU A 120 4.32 10.23 19.95
N ARG A 121 5.39 9.71 20.56
CA ARG A 121 5.71 8.26 20.57
C ARG A 121 4.55 7.39 21.07
N SER A 122 3.69 7.93 21.93
CA SER A 122 2.44 7.32 22.40
C SER A 122 1.38 7.18 21.32
N ASP A 123 1.29 8.15 20.42
CA ASP A 123 0.20 8.32 19.47
C ASP A 123 0.41 7.41 18.25
N ALA A 124 1.66 7.21 17.82
CA ALA A 124 1.97 6.22 16.78
C ALA A 124 1.65 4.77 17.20
N ILE A 125 1.81 4.45 18.48
CA ILE A 125 1.45 3.13 19.04
C ILE A 125 -0.09 2.97 19.10
N HIS A 126 -0.82 4.03 19.43
CA HIS A 126 -2.29 4.01 19.47
C HIS A 126 -2.95 4.04 18.08
N GLU A 127 -2.45 4.85 17.15
CA GLU A 127 -3.05 5.00 15.81
C GLU A 127 -2.83 3.76 14.94
N MET A 128 -1.73 3.01 15.16
CA MET A 128 -1.52 1.65 14.62
C MET A 128 -2.43 0.60 15.28
N ALA A 129 -2.96 0.82 16.49
CA ALA A 129 -3.91 -0.11 17.11
C ALA A 129 -5.34 0.10 16.57
N ASP A 130 -5.73 1.34 16.27
CA ASP A 130 -7.10 1.68 15.86
C ASP A 130 -7.40 1.38 14.38
N HIS A 131 -6.39 1.36 13.49
CA HIS A 131 -6.57 1.02 12.05
C HIS A 131 -6.60 -0.48 11.73
N TYR A 132 -6.43 -1.37 12.73
CA TYR A 132 -6.46 -2.84 12.55
C TYR A 132 -7.57 -3.52 13.36
N ASN A 133 -8.71 -2.84 13.55
CA ASN A 133 -9.89 -3.47 14.18
C ASN A 133 -10.69 -4.38 13.22
N LEU A 134 -10.20 -4.56 11.99
CA LEU A 134 -10.56 -5.70 11.14
C LEU A 134 -9.71 -6.88 11.62
N GLY A 135 -10.29 -7.78 12.41
CA GLY A 135 -9.55 -8.90 13.00
C GLY A 135 -8.89 -9.82 11.96
N ASN A 136 -8.00 -10.71 12.39
CA ASN A 136 -7.26 -11.63 11.52
C ASN A 136 -8.17 -12.44 10.57
N GLU A 137 -9.42 -12.73 10.98
CA GLU A 137 -10.42 -13.40 10.15
C GLU A 137 -10.75 -12.62 8.87
N PHE A 138 -10.80 -11.29 8.93
CA PHE A 138 -11.05 -10.45 7.76
C PHE A 138 -9.95 -10.60 6.71
N TYR A 139 -8.70 -10.50 7.14
CA TYR A 139 -7.54 -10.63 6.26
C TYR A 139 -7.38 -12.05 5.71
N ALA A 140 -7.67 -13.07 6.52
CA ALA A 140 -7.61 -14.47 6.11
C ALA A 140 -8.60 -14.85 5.00
N MET A 141 -9.65 -14.03 4.76
CA MET A 141 -10.60 -14.29 3.66
C MET A 141 -10.01 -14.05 2.27
N TRP A 142 -8.98 -13.22 2.14
CA TRP A 142 -8.47 -12.79 0.82
C TRP A 142 -6.94 -12.73 0.71
N LEU A 143 -6.21 -12.82 1.82
CA LEU A 143 -4.77 -13.08 1.79
C LEU A 143 -4.47 -14.55 1.54
N ASP A 144 -3.23 -14.82 1.13
CA ASP A 144 -2.72 -16.18 1.05
C ASP A 144 -2.42 -16.75 2.46
N PRO A 145 -2.17 -18.07 2.60
CA PRO A 145 -1.92 -18.71 3.91
C PRO A 145 -0.73 -18.14 4.69
N SER A 146 0.23 -17.46 4.05
CA SER A 146 1.31 -16.77 4.75
C SER A 146 0.86 -15.51 5.48
N MET A 147 -0.39 -15.05 5.27
CA MET A 147 -0.95 -13.81 5.81
C MET A 147 -0.10 -12.58 5.43
N THR A 148 0.35 -12.54 4.17
CA THR A 148 1.28 -11.53 3.71
C THR A 148 0.56 -10.36 3.06
N TYR A 149 0.47 -9.25 3.79
CA TYR A 149 -0.07 -7.99 3.27
C TYR A 149 1.05 -7.06 2.76
N SER A 150 1.73 -7.51 1.71
CA SER A 150 2.73 -6.76 0.94
C SER A 150 2.76 -7.32 -0.49
N SER A 151 3.42 -6.61 -1.40
CA SER A 151 3.58 -7.06 -2.79
C SER A 151 4.14 -8.49 -2.86
N ALA A 152 3.80 -9.22 -3.92
CA ALA A 152 4.30 -10.57 -4.21
C ALA A 152 5.21 -10.54 -5.43
N LEU A 153 6.03 -11.57 -5.62
CA LEU A 153 6.93 -11.68 -6.77
C LEU A 153 6.40 -12.72 -7.76
N TYR A 154 5.69 -12.24 -8.78
CA TYR A 154 5.11 -13.07 -9.84
C TYR A 154 6.13 -13.40 -10.94
N GLU A 155 6.11 -14.64 -11.41
CA GLU A 155 6.85 -15.05 -12.63
C GLU A 155 5.95 -15.00 -13.88
N SER A 156 4.64 -15.15 -13.68
CA SER A 156 3.62 -14.99 -14.72
C SER A 156 2.34 -14.38 -14.14
N PRO A 157 1.51 -13.71 -14.95
CA PRO A 157 0.29 -13.04 -14.46
C PRO A 157 -0.75 -13.98 -13.82
N ASP A 158 -0.82 -15.23 -14.28
CA ASP A 158 -1.84 -16.20 -13.85
C ASP A 158 -1.41 -17.06 -12.65
N GLU A 159 -0.26 -16.75 -12.06
CA GLU A 159 0.30 -17.54 -10.97
C GLU A 159 -0.49 -17.35 -9.65
N PRO A 160 -0.70 -18.42 -8.85
CA PRO A 160 -1.33 -18.29 -7.55
C PRO A 160 -0.56 -17.36 -6.60
N LEU A 161 -1.28 -16.47 -5.89
CA LEU A 161 -0.71 -15.50 -4.94
C LEU A 161 0.24 -16.16 -3.92
N GLY A 162 -0.12 -17.32 -3.36
CA GLY A 162 0.72 -18.02 -2.39
C GLY A 162 2.10 -18.39 -2.96
N THR A 163 2.14 -18.87 -4.22
CA THR A 163 3.40 -19.19 -4.90
C THR A 163 4.24 -17.94 -5.15
N ALA A 164 3.60 -16.82 -5.56
CA ALA A 164 4.29 -15.54 -5.73
C ALA A 164 4.82 -14.96 -4.40
N GLN A 165 4.11 -15.16 -3.29
CA GLN A 165 4.58 -14.75 -1.96
C GLN A 165 5.74 -15.61 -1.46
N GLU A 166 5.67 -16.93 -1.64
CA GLU A 166 6.79 -17.83 -1.35
C GLU A 166 8.03 -17.46 -2.16
N ARG A 167 7.88 -17.17 -3.45
CA ARG A 167 9.00 -16.72 -4.31
C ARG A 167 9.60 -15.42 -3.80
N LYS A 168 8.78 -14.46 -3.37
CA LYS A 168 9.28 -13.21 -2.78
C LYS A 168 10.13 -13.50 -1.55
N TYR A 169 9.64 -14.33 -0.63
CA TYR A 169 10.40 -14.66 0.58
C TYR A 169 11.71 -15.37 0.28
N ASP A 170 11.69 -16.32 -0.66
CA ASP A 170 12.89 -16.99 -1.11
C ASP A 170 13.89 -15.99 -1.72
N ARG A 171 13.40 -15.06 -2.56
CA ARG A 171 14.22 -14.00 -3.14
C ARG A 171 14.83 -13.07 -2.08
N LEU A 172 14.08 -12.72 -1.03
CA LEU A 172 14.59 -11.92 0.09
C LEU A 172 15.69 -12.66 0.84
N CYS A 173 15.51 -13.96 1.11
CA CYS A 173 16.54 -14.79 1.75
C CYS A 173 17.81 -14.87 0.90
N GLN A 174 17.69 -15.04 -0.42
CA GLN A 174 18.81 -15.02 -1.35
C GLN A 174 19.52 -13.65 -1.40
N LEU A 175 18.77 -12.55 -1.38
CA LEU A 175 19.34 -11.20 -1.39
C LEU A 175 20.12 -10.87 -0.11
N LEU A 176 19.66 -11.41 1.03
CA LEU A 176 20.36 -11.32 2.30
C LEU A 176 21.57 -12.27 2.36
N ASP A 177 21.69 -13.21 1.42
CA ASP A 177 22.71 -14.27 1.46
C ASP A 177 22.65 -15.04 2.78
N LEU A 178 21.45 -15.52 3.14
CA LEU A 178 21.23 -16.23 4.41
C LEU A 178 21.94 -17.58 4.42
N THR A 179 22.63 -17.84 5.52
CA THR A 179 23.27 -19.12 5.83
C THR A 179 22.72 -19.71 7.12
N GLU A 180 22.75 -21.05 7.24
CA GLU A 180 22.24 -21.75 8.42
C GLU A 180 22.88 -21.22 9.70
N GLY A 181 22.06 -20.90 10.71
CA GLY A 181 22.51 -20.33 11.98
C GLY A 181 22.61 -18.81 12.04
N ASP A 182 22.48 -18.09 10.91
CA ASP A 182 22.46 -16.62 10.92
C ASP A 182 21.36 -16.08 11.83
N ARG A 183 21.63 -14.97 12.49
CA ARG A 183 20.66 -14.20 13.27
C ARG A 183 20.11 -13.08 12.41
N VAL A 184 18.80 -13.09 12.17
CA VAL A 184 18.09 -12.15 11.31
C VAL A 184 17.14 -11.30 12.13
N LEU A 185 17.23 -9.98 11.98
CA LEU A 185 16.23 -9.04 12.50
C LEU A 185 15.22 -8.70 11.40
N GLU A 186 13.94 -8.96 11.66
CA GLU A 186 12.83 -8.48 10.85
C GLU A 186 12.15 -7.29 11.53
N ILE A 187 12.31 -6.09 10.98
CA ILE A 187 11.62 -4.89 11.45
C ILE A 187 10.25 -4.82 10.78
N GLY A 188 9.18 -4.90 11.58
CA GLY A 188 7.80 -4.91 11.08
C GLY A 188 7.34 -6.29 10.61
N CYS A 189 7.42 -7.29 11.50
CA CYS A 189 7.25 -8.71 11.12
C CYS A 189 5.81 -9.16 10.80
N GLY A 190 4.82 -8.28 10.91
CA GLY A 190 3.41 -8.59 10.66
C GLY A 190 2.96 -9.89 11.35
N TRP A 191 2.33 -10.79 10.59
CA TRP A 191 1.84 -12.09 11.05
C TRP A 191 2.91 -13.21 11.09
N GLY A 192 4.19 -12.89 10.84
CA GLY A 192 5.31 -13.83 10.95
C GLY A 192 5.55 -14.71 9.72
N GLY A 193 5.00 -14.36 8.55
CA GLY A 193 5.14 -15.14 7.31
C GLY A 193 6.60 -15.28 6.84
N PHE A 194 7.38 -14.18 6.88
CA PHE A 194 8.80 -14.22 6.53
C PHE A 194 9.60 -15.03 7.55
N ALA A 195 9.39 -14.77 8.84
CA ALA A 195 10.06 -15.50 9.92
C ALA A 195 9.85 -17.02 9.80
N GLU A 196 8.63 -17.47 9.51
CA GLU A 196 8.33 -18.88 9.27
C GLU A 196 9.11 -19.42 8.06
N HIS A 197 9.07 -18.70 6.93
CA HIS A 197 9.74 -19.12 5.70
C HIS A 197 11.26 -19.21 5.88
N ALA A 198 11.90 -18.16 6.40
CA ALA A 198 13.34 -18.10 6.59
C ALA A 198 13.82 -19.14 7.62
N ALA A 199 13.16 -19.24 8.78
CA ALA A 199 13.60 -20.16 9.83
C ALA A 199 13.39 -21.64 9.48
N SER A 200 12.36 -21.96 8.68
CA SER A 200 12.08 -23.34 8.25
C SER A 200 12.95 -23.78 7.07
N ARG A 201 13.19 -22.91 6.08
CA ARG A 201 13.90 -23.27 4.85
C ARG A 201 15.40 -23.00 4.87
N TYR A 202 15.81 -21.95 5.58
CA TYR A 202 17.22 -21.53 5.64
C TYR A 202 17.89 -21.83 6.99
N GLY A 203 17.13 -22.31 7.98
CA GLY A 203 17.69 -22.70 9.28
C GLY A 203 18.26 -21.52 10.09
N VAL A 204 17.77 -20.30 9.83
CA VAL A 204 18.19 -19.08 10.53
C VAL A 204 17.39 -18.84 11.80
N HIS A 205 17.94 -18.03 12.70
CA HIS A 205 17.24 -17.49 13.86
C HIS A 205 16.61 -16.14 13.52
N VAL A 206 15.29 -16.00 13.63
CA VAL A 206 14.60 -14.75 13.29
C VAL A 206 14.05 -14.06 14.53
N THR A 207 14.48 -12.82 14.78
CA THR A 207 13.83 -11.92 15.73
C THR A 207 12.93 -10.94 14.96
N GLY A 208 11.62 -11.03 15.15
CA GLY A 208 10.64 -10.13 14.55
C GLY A 208 10.19 -9.03 15.51
N LEU A 209 10.17 -7.78 15.04
CA LEU A 209 9.63 -6.63 15.79
C LEU A 209 8.27 -6.21 15.25
N THR A 210 7.32 -5.94 16.12
CA THR A 210 6.03 -5.34 15.76
C THR A 210 5.53 -4.43 16.88
N LEU A 211 4.71 -3.44 16.54
CA LEU A 211 3.99 -2.60 17.49
C LEU A 211 2.54 -3.07 17.74
N SER A 212 2.06 -4.03 16.94
CA SER A 212 0.70 -4.56 17.07
C SER A 212 0.68 -5.78 17.99
N THR A 213 -0.12 -5.70 19.05
CA THR A 213 -0.35 -6.81 19.98
C THR A 213 -0.99 -8.01 19.29
N GLU A 214 -1.91 -7.77 18.35
CA GLU A 214 -2.61 -8.83 17.61
C GLU A 214 -1.66 -9.54 16.63
N HIS A 215 -0.83 -8.79 15.91
CA HIS A 215 0.22 -9.36 15.05
C HIS A 215 1.22 -10.19 15.88
N ALA A 216 1.68 -9.66 17.02
CA ALA A 216 2.60 -10.37 17.89
C ALA A 216 2.00 -11.68 18.42
N LYS A 217 0.73 -11.66 18.84
CA LYS A 217 0.02 -12.85 19.30
C LYS A 217 -0.12 -13.88 18.19
N TYR A 218 -0.56 -13.46 17.00
CA TYR A 218 -0.73 -14.34 15.85
C TYR A 218 0.59 -14.97 15.42
N ALA A 219 1.64 -14.15 15.23
CA ALA A 219 2.95 -14.62 14.79
C ALA A 219 3.55 -15.63 15.78
N ARG A 220 3.46 -15.38 17.09
CA ARG A 220 3.90 -16.35 18.11
C ARG A 220 3.15 -17.68 18.03
N GLN A 221 1.83 -17.64 17.87
CA GLN A 221 1.01 -18.85 17.73
C GLN A 221 1.35 -19.62 16.46
N ARG A 222 1.47 -18.92 15.33
CA ARG A 222 1.88 -19.46 14.04
C ARG A 222 3.22 -20.19 14.14
N LEU A 223 4.25 -19.49 14.62
CA LEU A 223 5.62 -20.01 14.69
C LEU A 223 5.75 -21.16 15.68
N ALA A 224 5.06 -21.10 16.81
CA ALA A 224 5.01 -22.22 17.75
C ALA A 224 4.28 -23.44 17.15
N GLY A 225 3.16 -23.22 16.46
CA GLY A 225 2.41 -24.27 15.76
C GLY A 225 3.21 -24.93 14.63
N ALA A 226 4.10 -24.18 13.99
CA ALA A 226 5.05 -24.68 13.00
C ALA A 226 6.29 -25.38 13.61
N GLY A 227 6.42 -25.42 14.94
CA GLY A 227 7.57 -26.02 15.62
C GLY A 227 8.86 -25.20 15.54
N LEU A 228 8.76 -23.88 15.30
CA LEU A 228 9.90 -22.97 15.08
C LEU A 228 10.19 -22.07 16.31
N ALA A 229 9.61 -22.39 17.46
CA ALA A 229 9.75 -21.57 18.67
C ALA A 229 11.19 -21.52 19.23
N ASP A 230 12.03 -22.50 18.89
CA ASP A 230 13.45 -22.58 19.25
C ASP A 230 14.33 -21.63 18.42
N ARG A 231 13.82 -21.17 17.27
CA ARG A 231 14.55 -20.38 16.28
C ARG A 231 13.86 -19.08 15.90
N THR A 232 12.75 -18.75 16.53
CA THR A 232 12.05 -17.49 16.29
C THR A 232 11.67 -16.79 17.58
N GLU A 233 11.79 -15.46 17.59
CA GLU A 233 11.40 -14.61 18.70
C GLU A 233 10.59 -13.42 18.16
N ILE A 234 9.39 -13.21 18.68
CA ILE A 234 8.57 -12.04 18.32
C ILE A 234 8.50 -11.09 19.50
N LYS A 235 8.97 -9.85 19.30
CA LYS A 235 8.98 -8.78 20.30
C LYS A 235 7.92 -7.73 19.96
N LEU A 236 7.10 -7.40 20.95
CA LEU A 236 6.24 -6.22 20.89
C LEU A 236 7.10 -5.01 21.28
N GLN A 237 7.83 -4.47 20.31
CA GLN A 237 8.92 -3.54 20.56
C GLN A 237 9.11 -2.61 19.36
N ASP A 238 9.42 -1.36 19.65
CA ASP A 238 9.82 -0.38 18.64
C ASP A 238 11.27 -0.63 18.19
N PHE A 239 11.54 -0.51 16.90
CA PHE A 239 12.88 -0.70 16.34
C PHE A 239 13.93 0.26 16.94
N ARG A 240 13.52 1.41 17.46
CA ARG A 240 14.40 2.39 18.12
C ARG A 240 14.99 1.85 19.43
N ASP A 241 14.29 0.91 20.05
CA ASP A 241 14.67 0.31 21.33
C ASP A 241 15.52 -0.95 21.18
N GLU A 242 15.57 -1.56 20.00
CA GLU A 242 16.39 -2.74 19.76
C GLU A 242 17.89 -2.40 19.85
N LYS A 243 18.64 -3.20 20.63
CA LYS A 243 20.06 -2.98 20.94
C LYS A 243 20.94 -4.16 20.59
N ALA A 244 20.37 -5.32 20.27
CA ALA A 244 21.14 -6.48 19.84
C ALA A 244 21.70 -6.26 18.43
N MET A 245 22.77 -6.99 18.14
CA MET A 245 23.31 -7.13 16.79
C MET A 245 22.86 -8.45 16.18
N TYR A 246 22.75 -8.43 14.85
CA TYR A 246 22.25 -9.48 13.99
C TYR A 246 23.17 -9.58 12.79
N ASP A 247 23.29 -10.77 12.22
CA ASP A 247 24.08 -10.98 11.01
C ASP A 247 23.41 -10.32 9.81
N LYS A 248 22.08 -10.24 9.81
CA LYS A 248 21.26 -9.69 8.72
C LYS A 248 20.05 -8.90 9.26
N VAL A 249 19.61 -7.88 8.52
CA VAL A 249 18.40 -7.10 8.83
C VAL A 249 17.50 -7.03 7.60
N VAL A 250 16.20 -7.21 7.79
CA VAL A 250 15.18 -7.04 6.76
C VAL A 250 14.04 -6.16 7.27
N SER A 251 13.47 -5.35 6.39
CA SER A 251 12.36 -4.45 6.66
C SER A 251 11.49 -4.40 5.40
N ILE A 252 10.36 -5.10 5.40
CA ILE A 252 9.52 -5.32 4.21
C ILE A 252 8.35 -4.33 4.25
N GLU A 253 8.32 -3.39 3.30
CA GLU A 253 7.23 -2.39 3.13
C GLU A 253 6.84 -1.63 4.42
N MET A 254 7.83 -1.43 5.30
CA MET A 254 7.68 -0.68 6.54
C MET A 254 7.96 0.82 6.37
N ILE A 255 8.77 1.22 5.38
CA ILE A 255 9.19 2.62 5.22
C ILE A 255 8.02 3.54 4.87
N GLU A 256 7.01 3.01 4.21
CA GLU A 256 5.75 3.66 3.82
C GLU A 256 4.84 3.90 5.04
N SER A 257 4.95 3.03 6.05
CA SER A 257 4.22 3.12 7.31
C SER A 257 4.90 4.04 8.33
N VAL A 258 6.12 4.50 8.02
CA VAL A 258 6.94 5.36 8.88
C VAL A 258 6.93 6.78 8.30
N ASP A 259 6.54 7.75 9.12
CA ASP A 259 6.62 9.17 8.76
C ASP A 259 8.04 9.54 8.30
N GLU A 260 8.17 10.41 7.29
CA GLU A 260 9.45 10.79 6.69
C GLU A 260 10.46 11.29 7.73
N THR A 261 9.99 11.95 8.79
CA THR A 261 10.86 12.40 9.90
C THR A 261 11.52 11.26 10.67
N ASN A 262 10.95 10.06 10.60
CA ASN A 262 11.43 8.83 11.23
C ASN A 262 12.28 7.94 10.29
N TRP A 263 12.48 8.34 9.02
CA TRP A 263 13.40 7.60 8.13
C TRP A 263 14.85 7.61 8.63
N PRO A 264 15.46 8.75 9.05
CA PRO A 264 16.81 8.72 9.59
C PRO A 264 16.93 7.85 10.86
N PRO A 265 16.02 7.90 11.84
CA PRO A 265 15.98 6.92 12.93
C PRO A 265 15.91 5.45 12.49
N LEU A 266 15.13 5.12 11.47
CA LEU A 266 15.02 3.76 10.93
C LEU A 266 16.37 3.28 10.37
N PHE A 267 16.98 4.04 9.47
CA PHE A 267 18.30 3.69 8.91
C PHE A 267 19.39 3.62 9.99
N ASN A 268 19.35 4.51 10.99
CA ASN A 268 20.25 4.44 12.12
C ASN A 268 20.04 3.17 12.97
N ALA A 269 18.80 2.69 13.10
CA ALA A 269 18.53 1.45 13.82
C ALA A 269 19.05 0.22 13.06
N ILE A 270 18.82 0.18 11.74
CA ILE A 270 19.38 -0.85 10.85
C ILE A 270 20.91 -0.86 10.97
N SER A 271 21.56 0.29 10.84
CA SER A 271 23.02 0.39 10.92
C SER A 271 23.59 -0.02 12.29
N ARG A 272 22.87 0.23 13.39
CA ARG A 272 23.31 -0.22 14.74
C ARG A 272 23.10 -1.72 14.97
N ALA A 273 22.13 -2.31 14.28
CA ALA A 273 21.79 -3.72 14.40
C ALA A 273 22.74 -4.63 13.60
N LEU A 274 23.57 -4.06 12.71
CA LEU A 274 24.51 -4.80 11.88
C LEU A 274 25.96 -4.62 12.34
N PRO A 275 26.78 -5.69 12.32
CA PRO A 275 28.23 -5.56 12.45
C PRO A 275 28.84 -4.91 11.18
N PRO A 276 30.08 -4.42 11.24
CA PRO A 276 30.79 -3.99 10.03
C PRO A 276 30.84 -5.10 8.98
N GLY A 277 30.28 -4.84 7.80
CA GLY A 277 30.21 -5.80 6.68
C GLY A 277 28.96 -6.70 6.66
N GLY A 278 28.05 -6.53 7.63
CA GLY A 278 26.71 -7.12 7.60
C GLY A 278 25.72 -6.33 6.74
#